data_AF-A0A2B4FQ76-F1
#
_entry.id   AF-A0A2B4FQ76-F1
#
_cell.length_a   1.000
_cell.length_b   1.000
_cell.length_c   1.000
_cell.angle_alpha   90.00
_cell.angle_beta   90.00
_cell.angle_gamma   90.00
#
_symmetry.space_group_name_H-M   'P 1'
#
loop_
_entity.id
_entity.type
_entity.pdbx_description
1 polymer ?
#
loop_
_entity_poly.entity_id
_entity_poly.type
_entity_poly.pdbx_seq_one_letter_code
_entity_poly.pdbx_strand_id
1 'polypeptide(L)'
;MNAVKVKKLLYILLHLVGPLSFLTISIIWGAFFTSKSTFENISDNLGVMAIYYVFMSLLWFFYLDRIDKDIDNITKEIHDKKM
;
A
#
# COMPACT_ATOMS: atom_id res chain seq x y z
N MET A 1 13.43 17.08 2.62
CA MET A 1 12.79 16.17 1.64
C MET A 1 11.37 16.68 1.41
N ASN A 2 10.98 16.98 0.16
CA ASN A 2 9.69 17.62 -0.13
C ASN A 2 8.52 16.67 0.20
N ALA A 3 7.50 17.09 0.95
CA ALA A 3 6.38 16.25 1.40
C ALA A 3 5.69 15.53 0.23
N VAL A 4 5.56 16.20 -0.92
CA VAL A 4 5.02 15.63 -2.16
C VAL A 4 5.85 14.44 -2.67
N LYS A 5 7.18 14.49 -2.56
CA LYS A 5 8.05 13.37 -2.94
C LYS A 5 7.87 12.18 -2.00
N VAL A 6 7.69 12.42 -0.70
CA VAL A 6 7.48 11.36 0.29
C VAL A 6 6.14 10.67 0.07
N LYS A 7 5.05 11.43 -0.13
CA LYS A 7 3.73 10.88 -0.46
C LYS A 7 3.76 10.04 -1.74
N LYS A 8 4.42 10.53 -2.80
CA LYS A 8 4.55 9.80 -4.06
C LYS A 8 5.34 8.50 -3.90
N LEU A 9 6.41 8.51 -3.10
CA LEU A 9 7.19 7.31 -2.79
C LEU A 9 6.35 6.27 -2.02
N LEU A 10 5.64 6.71 -0.98
CA LEU A 10 4.72 5.87 -0.20
C LEU A 10 3.64 5.26 -1.08
N TYR A 11 3.07 6.06 -2.00
CA TYR A 11 2.07 5.57 -2.94
C TYR A 11 2.61 4.44 -3.82
N ILE A 12 3.81 4.62 -4.40
CA ILE A 12 4.47 3.60 -5.23
C ILE A 12 4.80 2.35 -4.41
N LEU A 13 5.28 2.50 -3.18
CA LEU A 13 5.56 1.36 -2.30
C LEU A 13 4.30 0.55 -2.01
N LEU A 14 3.21 1.23 -1.63
CA LEU A 14 1.97 0.57 -1.22
C LEU A 14 1.19 -0.03 -2.41
N HIS A 15 1.12 0.69 -3.52
CA HIS A 15 0.30 0.29 -4.68
C HIS A 15 1.09 -0.45 -5.76
N LEU A 16 2.42 -0.46 -5.74
CA LEU A 16 3.21 -1.17 -6.76
C LEU A 16 4.06 -2.26 -6.13
N VAL A 17 4.95 -1.88 -5.20
CA VAL A 17 5.95 -2.80 -4.64
C VAL A 17 5.30 -3.89 -3.77
N GLY A 18 4.34 -3.53 -2.93
CA GLY A 18 3.58 -4.48 -2.10
C GLY A 18 2.88 -5.56 -2.93
N PRO A 19 1.98 -5.21 -3.87
CA PRO A 19 1.29 -6.17 -4.71
C PRO A 19 2.24 -7.06 -5.54
N LEU A 20 3.29 -6.48 -6.15
CA LEU A 20 4.26 -7.23 -6.96
C LEU A 20 5.07 -8.21 -6.12
N SER A 21 5.53 -7.81 -4.93
CA SER A 21 6.26 -8.71 -4.03
C SER A 21 5.34 -9.85 -3.56
N PHE A 22 4.10 -9.56 -3.20
CA PHE A 22 3.11 -10.58 -2.86
C PHE A 22 2.88 -11.58 -4.01
N LEU A 23 2.65 -11.09 -5.23
CA LEU A 23 2.44 -11.93 -6.40
C LEU A 23 3.66 -12.83 -6.67
N THR A 24 4.87 -12.26 -6.58
CA THR A 24 6.11 -13.01 -6.82
C THR A 24 6.30 -14.12 -5.79
N ILE A 25 6.12 -13.81 -4.51
CA ILE A 25 6.28 -14.77 -3.41
C ILE A 25 5.21 -15.86 -3.51
N SER A 26 3.96 -15.51 -3.81
CA SER A 26 2.84 -16.45 -3.92
C SER A 26 2.94 -17.38 -5.14
N ILE A 27 3.47 -16.89 -6.26
CA ILE A 27 3.78 -17.72 -7.43
C ILE A 27 4.91 -18.70 -7.10
N ILE A 28 6.01 -18.23 -6.50
CA ILE A 28 7.13 -19.09 -6.08
C ILE A 28 6.62 -20.14 -5.09
N TRP A 29 5.88 -19.72 -4.07
CA TRP A 29 5.33 -20.64 -3.07
C TRP A 29 4.44 -21.70 -3.71
N GLY A 30 3.52 -21.30 -4.60
CA GLY A 30 2.64 -22.25 -5.23
C GLY A 30 3.35 -23.19 -6.20
N ALA A 31 4.35 -22.71 -6.96
CA ALA A 31 5.10 -23.56 -7.87
C ALA A 31 5.92 -24.65 -7.15
N PHE A 32 6.42 -24.37 -5.94
CA PHE A 32 7.26 -25.32 -5.20
C PHE A 32 6.52 -26.14 -4.14
N PHE A 33 5.43 -25.61 -3.55
CA PHE A 33 4.79 -26.21 -2.37
C PHE A 33 3.31 -26.60 -2.59
N THR A 34 2.72 -26.37 -3.77
CA THR A 34 1.35 -26.86 -4.07
C THR A 34 1.31 -27.78 -5.29
N SER A 35 0.31 -28.67 -5.32
CA SER A 35 0.00 -29.54 -6.46
C SER A 35 -0.98 -28.89 -7.46
N LYS A 36 -1.46 -27.67 -7.17
CA LYS A 36 -2.31 -26.91 -8.11
C LYS A 36 -1.53 -26.56 -9.37
N SER A 37 -2.26 -26.43 -10.49
CA SER A 37 -1.64 -25.93 -11.72
C SER A 37 -1.13 -24.49 -11.53
N THR A 38 -0.05 -24.14 -12.23
CA THR A 38 0.52 -22.79 -12.16
C THR A 38 -0.50 -21.72 -12.55
N PHE A 39 -1.40 -22.03 -13.48
CA PHE A 39 -2.44 -21.11 -13.95
C PHE A 39 -3.51 -20.83 -12.89
N GLU A 40 -4.02 -21.87 -12.21
CA GLU A 40 -4.98 -21.70 -11.11
C GLU A 40 -4.36 -20.89 -9.97
N ASN A 41 -3.10 -21.17 -9.62
CA ASN A 41 -2.40 -20.41 -8.58
C ASN A 41 -2.23 -18.92 -8.97
N ILE A 42 -1.91 -18.62 -10.23
CA ILE A 42 -1.82 -17.24 -10.72
C ILE A 42 -3.20 -16.55 -10.64
N SER A 43 -4.25 -17.23 -11.11
CA SER A 43 -5.61 -16.69 -11.10
C SER A 43 -6.11 -16.39 -9.68
N ASP A 44 -5.91 -17.33 -8.74
CA ASP A 44 -6.28 -17.17 -7.34
C ASP A 44 -5.55 -15.96 -6.71
N ASN A 45 -4.24 -15.86 -6.92
CA ASN A 45 -3.43 -14.78 -6.37
C ASN A 45 -3.73 -13.41 -6.99
N LEU A 46 -4.10 -13.36 -8.28
CA LEU A 46 -4.59 -12.13 -8.93
C LEU A 46 -5.92 -11.67 -8.32
N GLY A 47 -6.80 -12.60 -7.95
CA GLY A 47 -8.04 -12.28 -7.23
C GLY A 47 -7.78 -11.63 -5.87
N VAL A 48 -6.85 -12.20 -5.09
CA VAL A 48 -6.41 -11.62 -3.80
C VAL A 48 -5.79 -10.24 -4.00
N MET A 49 -4.98 -10.07 -5.06
CA MET A 49 -4.35 -8.80 -5.41
C MET A 49 -5.40 -7.73 -5.76
N ALA A 50 -6.46 -8.08 -6.49
CA ALA A 50 -7.55 -7.16 -6.81
C ALA A 50 -8.27 -6.68 -5.55
N ILE A 51 -8.54 -7.59 -4.61
CA ILE A 51 -9.13 -7.25 -3.31
C ILE A 51 -8.20 -6.31 -2.52
N TYR A 52 -6.90 -6.63 -2.47
CA TYR A 52 -5.89 -5.78 -1.83
C TYR A 52 -5.89 -4.35 -2.38
N TYR A 53 -5.94 -4.18 -3.70
CA TYR A 53 -5.97 -2.86 -4.34
C TYR A 53 -7.21 -2.06 -3.95
N VAL A 54 -8.39 -2.69 -3.90
CA VAL A 54 -9.62 -2.02 -3.47
C VAL A 54 -9.48 -1.52 -2.04
N PHE A 55 -9.03 -2.37 -1.11
CA PHE A 55 -8.85 -1.97 0.29
C PHE A 55 -7.78 -0.90 0.46
N MET A 56 -6.62 -1.02 -0.20
CA MET A 56 -5.56 -0.02 -0.09
C MET A 56 -5.95 1.32 -0.70
N SER A 57 -6.74 1.33 -1.77
CA SER A 57 -7.27 2.58 -2.34
C SER A 57 -8.23 3.27 -1.37
N LEU A 58 -9.11 2.50 -0.73
CA LEU A 58 -10.03 3.03 0.30
C LEU A 58 -9.25 3.58 1.50
N LEU A 59 -8.30 2.82 2.03
CA LEU A 59 -7.44 3.27 3.13
C LEU A 59 -6.65 4.52 2.76
N TRP A 60 -6.08 4.58 1.57
CA TRP A 60 -5.35 5.76 1.12
C TRP A 60 -6.25 7.00 1.10
N PHE A 61 -7.46 6.87 0.53
CA PHE A 61 -8.43 7.96 0.45
C PHE A 61 -8.90 8.43 1.82
N PHE A 62 -9.24 7.51 2.74
CA PHE A 62 -9.80 7.90 4.05
C PHE A 62 -8.74 8.30 5.08
N TYR A 63 -7.58 7.65 5.07
CA TYR A 63 -6.62 7.74 6.17
C TYR A 63 -5.47 8.71 5.87
N LEU A 64 -4.87 8.65 4.68
CA LEU A 64 -3.68 9.46 4.39
C LEU A 64 -3.99 10.93 4.09
N ASP A 65 -5.18 11.23 3.57
CA ASP A 65 -5.63 12.62 3.44
C ASP A 65 -6.01 13.23 4.79
N ARG A 66 -6.42 12.40 5.75
CA ARG A 66 -6.71 12.84 7.12
C ARG A 66 -5.43 13.06 7.94
N ILE A 67 -4.47 12.14 7.82
CA ILE A 67 -3.17 12.25 8.51
C ILE A 67 -2.45 13.54 8.12
N ASP A 68 -2.45 13.93 6.84
CA ASP A 68 -1.82 15.19 6.41
C ASP A 68 -2.44 16.41 7.11
N LYS A 69 -3.78 16.44 7.21
CA LYS A 69 -4.50 17.50 7.92
C LYS A 69 -4.15 17.53 9.40
N ASP A 70 -4.07 16.36 10.05
CA ASP A 70 -3.74 16.26 11.46
C ASP A 70 -2.28 16.69 11.74
N ILE A 71 -1.33 16.33 10.86
CA ILE A 71 0.08 16.76 10.96
C ILE A 71 0.21 18.28 10.82
N ASP A 72 -0.51 18.88 9.87
CA ASP A 72 -0.52 20.33 9.68
C ASP A 72 -1.09 21.05 10.90
N ASN A 73 -2.16 20.52 11.50
CA ASN A 73 -2.77 21.08 12.71
C ASN A 73 -1.83 20.99 13.92
N ILE A 74 -1.21 19.83 14.16
CA ILE A 74 -0.23 19.65 15.25
C ILE A 74 0.98 20.57 15.06
N THR A 75 1.45 20.73 13.83
CA THR A 75 2.58 21.61 13.52
C THR A 75 2.27 23.07 13.83
N LYS A 76 1.04 23.52 13.51
CA LYS A 76 0.55 24.86 13.87
C LYS A 76 0.45 25.03 15.37
N GLU A 77 -0.14 24.07 16.10
CA GLU A 77 -0.25 24.13 17.55
C GLU A 77 1.12 24.21 18.25
N ILE A 78 2.11 23.44 17.79
CA ILE A 78 3.47 23.48 18.34
C ILE A 78 4.13 24.84 18.08
N HIS A 79 3.94 25.42 16.89
CA HIS A 79 4.48 26.73 16.56
C HIS A 79 3.83 27.85 17.39
N ASP A 80 2.51 27.81 17.56
CA ASP A 80 1.75 28.80 18.31
C ASP A 80 2.06 28.74 19.82
N LYS A 81 2.28 27.55 20.38
CA LYS A 81 2.75 27.37 21.78
C LYS A 81 4.20 27.83 22.03
N LYS A 82 4.99 27.98 20.98
CA LYS A 82 6.42 28.32 21.07
C LYS A 82 6.66 29.82 20.89
N MET A 83 5.68 30.56 20.37
CA MET A 83 5.56 32.02 20.52
C MET A 83 4.91 32.37 21.86
#